data_AF-A0A2D7M1G9-F1
#
_entry.id   AF-A0A2D7M1G9-F1
#
_cell.length_a   1.000
_cell.length_b   1.000
_cell.length_c   1.000
_cell.angle_alpha   90.00
_cell.angle_beta   90.00
_cell.angle_gamma   90.00
#
_symmetry.space_group_name_H-M   'P 1'
#
loop_
_entity.id
_entity.type
_entity.pdbx_description
1 polymer ?
#
loop_
_entity_poly.entity_id
_entity_poly.type
_entity_poly.pdbx_seq_one_letter_code
_entity_poly.pdbx_strand_id
1 'polypeptide(L)'
;MARFGMMDFSRGRKVVNKSVRPKPGCEGFRRSGTRAPGRSGRRRAWALGFVHVLIAGHLIHWWLTGRTLSPIEPSESMYTLENGQVNAGFIFFVVAILSTAILGRWFCGWACHMVALQDLCGWLMKKVGITPRPFRSRLLSLIPFVLAFYMFLWPSIKRETFPFLESMIPGLTNWFSPVKAWPGFSNHLFVDNFWATFPSVIVSIPFFFVCGFVVVYLLGAKGFCTYGCPYGAFFNVADRVSPMRIVADMSKCESCGLCTANCTSNVQISREIKVHSQVVDAGCMKCLDCVDVCPNGVLSFGLGKPGLLAKKSPEAQKVARKSHLSWTGEILIAGAFILGWFSWRGVYEQIPLLMATGIALSVTFLCWKSAQLLLDSDVSLQQRPLRRGGVLTRGGLGLLVITLACVILTISAGKSRWDLQQSSHWMEKAAVNLDQVLLPGKPPVPQETVVAAQNAVGFLQSQLSINRGGWALFEPEGTRLEERLGYMSAVSGDLPAARLWWSSTLDESSVPSHDLLLRLGQLIEKQEGPRSLSEWLETSRDRWGLQPPLVTLRGLLGQKQATASVQSGNYFAAARHLEALIPWIGFNQGLLGDIDRLLDSAPDSEEVFEMRRRISEFRATGGDSPAVNSVPGVRQN
;
A
#
# COMPACT_ATOMS: atom_id res chain seq x y z
N MET A 1 28.87 28.43 40.74
CA MET A 1 29.04 29.72 40.06
C MET A 1 30.11 29.60 38.98
N ALA A 2 29.72 29.88 37.74
CA ALA A 2 30.52 30.29 36.58
C ALA A 2 31.87 29.60 36.26
N ARG A 3 31.97 28.96 35.09
CA ARG A 3 32.43 29.64 33.87
C ARG A 3 32.21 28.78 32.62
N PHE A 4 31.42 29.34 31.70
CA PHE A 4 31.37 29.00 30.29
C PHE A 4 32.77 29.17 29.66
N GLY A 5 33.20 28.18 28.88
CA GLY A 5 34.36 28.26 27.99
C GLY A 5 33.92 27.85 26.58
N MET A 6 34.02 28.79 25.65
CA MET A 6 33.53 28.74 24.27
C MET A 6 34.04 27.53 23.49
N MET A 7 33.13 26.92 22.71
CA MET A 7 33.45 26.02 21.61
C MET A 7 34.19 26.79 20.52
N ASP A 8 35.46 26.46 20.30
CA ASP A 8 36.20 26.92 19.13
C ASP A 8 36.09 25.88 18.01
N PHE A 9 35.33 26.23 16.97
CA PHE A 9 35.05 25.44 15.77
C PHE A 9 36.19 25.62 14.75
N SER A 10 37.42 25.27 15.13
CA SER A 10 38.57 25.40 14.23
C SER A 10 39.01 24.05 13.63
N ARG A 11 39.23 24.08 12.32
CA ARG A 11 39.47 22.96 11.40
C ARG A 11 40.67 22.09 11.82
N GLY A 12 40.44 21.05 12.60
CA GLY A 12 41.42 19.99 12.88
C GLY A 12 41.62 19.02 11.72
N ARG A 13 42.35 19.44 10.68
CA ARG A 13 42.88 18.56 9.63
C ARG A 13 44.00 17.70 10.25
N LYS A 14 43.66 16.56 10.89
CA LYS A 14 44.67 15.60 11.38
C LYS A 14 45.46 15.02 10.20
N VAL A 15 46.65 15.58 9.96
CA VAL A 15 47.67 15.01 9.09
C VAL A 15 48.26 13.80 9.83
N VAL A 16 47.85 12.60 9.44
CA VAL A 16 48.48 11.36 9.92
C VAL A 16 49.74 11.09 9.10
N ASN A 17 50.80 10.74 9.82
CA ASN A 17 52.19 10.62 9.38
C ASN A 17 52.38 9.77 8.10
N LYS A 18 53.18 10.26 7.16
CA LYS A 18 53.29 9.80 5.76
C LYS A 18 54.32 8.68 5.51
N SER A 19 54.73 7.92 6.53
CA SER A 19 55.98 7.14 6.46
C SER A 19 55.90 5.66 6.89
N VAL A 20 54.83 4.93 6.56
CA VAL A 20 54.85 3.46 6.67
C VAL A 20 55.33 2.89 5.33
N ARG A 21 56.58 2.41 5.28
CA ARG A 21 57.08 1.64 4.11
C ARG A 21 56.20 0.39 3.94
N PRO A 22 55.73 0.08 2.72
CA PRO A 22 54.97 -1.15 2.47
C PRO A 22 55.83 -2.38 2.80
N LYS A 23 55.18 -3.49 3.19
CA LYS A 23 55.88 -4.77 3.38
C LYS A 23 56.61 -5.16 2.07
N PRO A 24 57.78 -5.84 2.14
CA PRO A 24 58.49 -6.32 0.95
C PRO A 24 57.53 -7.13 0.04
N GLY A 25 57.50 -6.82 -1.26
CA GLY A 25 56.56 -7.42 -2.22
C GLY A 25 55.18 -6.74 -2.32
N CYS A 26 54.89 -5.71 -1.51
CA CYS A 26 53.69 -4.86 -1.61
C CYS A 26 54.02 -3.45 -2.13
N GLU A 27 55.18 -3.25 -2.74
CA GLU A 27 55.70 -1.93 -3.15
C GLU A 27 54.88 -1.26 -4.26
N GLY A 28 54.22 -2.05 -5.13
CA GLY A 28 53.21 -1.57 -6.08
C GLY A 28 51.84 -1.30 -5.43
N PHE A 29 51.57 -1.86 -4.25
CA PHE A 29 50.33 -1.63 -3.50
C PHE A 29 50.49 -0.41 -2.58
N ARG A 30 50.65 0.80 -3.17
CA ARG A 30 50.48 2.03 -2.39
C ARG A 30 49.05 2.09 -1.86
N ARG A 31 48.84 1.71 -0.59
CA ARG A 31 47.70 2.21 0.18
C ARG A 31 47.88 3.72 0.27
N SER A 32 47.22 4.48 -0.60
CA SER A 32 47.08 5.91 -0.38
C SER A 32 46.31 6.11 0.93
N GLY A 33 47.06 6.40 1.99
CA GLY A 33 46.51 6.94 3.22
C GLY A 33 45.79 8.22 2.85
N THR A 34 44.49 8.28 3.17
CA THR A 34 43.47 9.22 2.68
C THR A 34 42.87 8.86 1.31
N ARG A 35 41.80 8.04 1.34
CA ARG A 35 40.87 7.92 0.22
C ARG A 35 40.22 9.29 0.00
N ALA A 36 40.67 10.02 -1.01
CA ALA A 36 39.86 11.11 -1.54
C ALA A 36 38.51 10.52 -1.98
N PRO A 37 37.36 11.08 -1.57
CA PRO A 37 36.09 10.68 -2.18
C PRO A 37 36.20 10.93 -3.68
N GLY A 38 35.92 9.91 -4.49
CA GLY A 38 35.87 10.05 -5.95
C GLY A 38 34.99 11.24 -6.34
N ARG A 39 35.41 12.01 -7.34
CA ARG A 39 34.67 13.18 -7.85
C ARG A 39 33.26 12.79 -8.30
N SER A 40 33.06 11.58 -8.84
CA SER A 40 31.77 11.04 -9.26
C SER A 40 30.82 10.77 -8.10
N GLY A 41 31.30 10.37 -6.92
CA GLY A 41 30.45 10.19 -5.74
C GLY A 41 29.76 11.49 -5.32
N ARG A 42 30.50 12.61 -5.32
CA ARG A 42 29.94 13.94 -5.02
C ARG A 42 29.04 14.45 -6.15
N ARG A 43 29.43 14.27 -7.42
CA ARG A 43 28.60 14.64 -8.59
C ARG A 43 27.29 13.86 -8.60
N ARG A 44 27.33 12.58 -8.29
CA ARG A 44 26.15 11.70 -8.19
C ARG A 44 25.23 12.14 -7.05
N ALA A 45 25.78 12.46 -5.88
CA ALA A 45 24.98 13.00 -4.77
C ALA A 45 24.25 14.30 -5.17
N TRP A 46 24.92 15.21 -5.90
CA TRP A 46 24.28 16.41 -6.44
C TRP A 46 23.20 16.09 -7.46
N ALA A 47 23.46 15.20 -8.43
CA ALA A 47 22.48 14.81 -9.44
C ALA A 47 21.23 14.18 -8.81
N LEU A 48 21.41 13.25 -7.88
CA LEU A 48 20.31 12.60 -7.16
C LEU A 48 19.57 13.57 -6.22
N GLY A 49 20.29 14.49 -5.58
CA GLY A 49 19.68 15.56 -4.78
C GLY A 49 18.84 16.51 -5.63
N PHE A 50 19.31 16.86 -6.83
CA PHE A 50 18.57 17.71 -7.77
C PHE A 50 17.24 17.06 -8.20
N VAL A 51 17.21 15.74 -8.41
CA VAL A 51 15.94 15.02 -8.67
C VAL A 51 14.93 15.20 -7.54
N HIS A 52 15.36 15.21 -6.27
CA HIS A 52 14.45 15.43 -5.14
C HIS A 52 13.95 16.88 -5.10
N VAL A 53 14.77 17.85 -5.50
CA VAL A 53 14.35 19.25 -5.67
C VAL A 53 13.29 19.36 -6.75
N LEU A 54 13.43 18.66 -7.88
CA LEU A 54 12.40 18.63 -8.92
C LEU A 54 11.09 17.99 -8.43
N ILE A 55 11.17 16.88 -7.68
CA ILE A 55 9.99 16.24 -7.07
C ILE A 55 9.29 17.22 -6.12
N ALA A 56 10.04 17.89 -5.24
CA ALA A 56 9.49 18.90 -4.34
C ALA A 56 8.86 20.07 -5.10
N GLY A 57 9.50 20.55 -6.18
CA GLY A 57 8.96 21.59 -7.06
C GLY A 57 7.64 21.17 -7.71
N HIS A 58 7.51 19.93 -8.17
CA HIS A 58 6.28 19.39 -8.73
C HIS A 58 5.14 19.32 -7.70
N LEU A 59 5.45 18.89 -6.47
CA LEU A 59 4.49 18.86 -5.36
C LEU A 59 4.02 20.26 -4.98
N ILE A 60 4.95 21.22 -4.89
CA ILE A 60 4.63 22.63 -4.61
C ILE A 60 3.75 23.19 -5.74
N HIS A 61 4.08 22.91 -7.00
CA HIS A 61 3.25 23.34 -8.13
C HIS A 61 1.81 22.82 -8.04
N TRP A 62 1.63 21.53 -7.74
CA TRP A 62 0.29 20.96 -7.54
C TRP A 62 -0.45 21.62 -6.38
N TRP A 63 0.22 21.80 -5.24
CA TRP A 63 -0.38 22.43 -4.06
C TRP A 63 -0.84 23.88 -4.33
N LEU A 64 -0.14 24.60 -5.21
CA LEU A 64 -0.49 25.96 -5.60
C LEU A 64 -1.58 26.05 -6.67
N THR A 65 -1.63 25.10 -7.62
CA THR A 65 -2.48 25.18 -8.81
C THR A 65 -3.73 24.30 -8.76
N GLY A 66 -3.77 23.32 -7.85
CA GLY A 66 -4.85 22.32 -7.76
C GLY A 66 -4.86 21.29 -8.90
N ARG A 67 -4.06 21.48 -9.96
CA ARG A 67 -3.96 20.58 -11.12
C ARG A 67 -2.53 20.50 -11.61
N THR A 68 -2.01 19.29 -11.79
CA THR A 68 -0.62 19.09 -12.22
C THR A 68 -0.50 17.94 -13.21
N LEU A 69 0.69 17.75 -13.77
CA LEU A 69 1.03 16.55 -14.51
C LEU A 69 0.89 15.31 -13.60
N SER A 70 0.31 14.24 -14.14
CA SER A 70 0.22 12.94 -13.48
C SER A 70 1.58 12.49 -12.94
N PRO A 71 1.64 11.66 -11.87
CA PRO A 71 2.90 11.25 -11.26
C PRO A 71 3.94 10.75 -12.27
N ILE A 72 5.15 11.32 -12.21
CA ILE A 72 6.26 10.97 -13.10
C ILE A 72 7.01 9.79 -12.48
N GLU A 73 6.34 8.64 -12.46
CA GLU A 73 6.90 7.40 -11.95
C GLU A 73 6.56 6.20 -12.85
N PRO A 74 7.44 5.20 -12.96
CA PRO A 74 7.18 4.05 -13.80
C PRO A 74 5.96 3.21 -13.38
N SER A 75 5.50 3.28 -12.12
CA SER A 75 4.31 2.54 -11.64
C SER A 75 3.04 2.98 -12.35
N GLU A 76 2.92 4.26 -12.68
CA GLU A 76 1.76 4.82 -13.39
C GLU A 76 1.54 4.18 -14.76
N SER A 77 2.58 3.62 -15.39
CA SER A 77 2.44 2.88 -16.64
C SER A 77 1.58 1.62 -16.50
N MET A 78 1.35 1.12 -15.28
CA MET A 78 0.39 0.06 -14.99
C MET A 78 -1.04 0.48 -15.36
N TYR A 79 -1.46 1.71 -15.01
CA TYR A 79 -2.79 2.22 -15.38
C TYR A 79 -2.96 2.38 -16.88
N THR A 80 -1.87 2.63 -17.61
CA THR A 80 -1.90 2.62 -19.08
C THR A 80 -2.21 1.22 -19.60
N LEU A 81 -1.60 0.17 -19.06
CA LEU A 81 -1.81 -1.21 -19.50
C LEU A 81 -3.10 -1.86 -18.98
N GLU A 82 -3.58 -1.42 -17.81
CA GLU A 82 -4.81 -1.93 -17.19
C GLU A 82 -6.06 -1.18 -17.69
N ASN A 83 -6.01 0.15 -17.71
CA ASN A 83 -7.16 1.03 -17.95
C ASN A 83 -7.08 1.82 -19.27
N GLY A 84 -6.01 1.71 -20.05
CA GLY A 84 -5.82 2.48 -21.29
C GLY A 84 -5.47 3.95 -21.05
N GLN A 85 -5.12 4.34 -19.84
CA GLN A 85 -4.86 5.73 -19.48
C GLN A 85 -3.43 6.13 -19.85
N VAL A 86 -3.24 6.93 -20.89
CA VAL A 86 -1.92 7.46 -21.27
C VAL A 86 -1.57 8.61 -20.31
N ASN A 87 -0.57 8.39 -19.47
CA ASN A 87 -0.12 9.33 -18.43
C ASN A 87 1.37 9.68 -18.60
N ALA A 88 1.84 10.65 -17.82
CA ALA A 88 3.23 11.13 -17.89
C ALA A 88 4.23 10.05 -17.44
N GLY A 89 3.84 9.19 -16.49
CA GLY A 89 4.65 8.07 -16.02
C GLY A 89 4.94 7.03 -17.11
N PHE A 90 3.98 6.72 -17.97
CA PHE A 90 4.18 5.85 -19.14
C PHE A 90 5.21 6.43 -20.12
N ILE A 91 5.04 7.70 -20.51
CA ILE A 91 5.98 8.39 -21.41
C ILE A 91 7.38 8.40 -20.79
N PHE A 92 7.48 8.76 -19.52
CA PHE A 92 8.72 8.75 -18.77
C PHE A 92 9.39 7.37 -18.76
N PHE A 93 8.62 6.30 -18.53
CA PHE A 93 9.16 4.96 -18.46
C PHE A 93 9.70 4.48 -19.82
N VAL A 94 8.99 4.76 -20.91
CA VAL A 94 9.47 4.47 -22.28
C VAL A 94 10.77 5.23 -22.57
N VAL A 95 10.81 6.54 -22.28
CA VAL A 95 12.02 7.36 -22.46
C VAL A 95 13.18 6.83 -21.61
N ALA A 96 12.93 6.43 -20.37
CA ALA A 96 13.95 5.86 -19.50
C ALA A 96 14.49 4.51 -20.02
N ILE A 97 13.63 3.65 -20.57
CA ILE A 97 14.03 2.38 -21.19
C ILE A 97 14.87 2.62 -22.44
N LEU A 98 14.42 3.50 -23.34
CA LEU A 98 15.15 3.86 -24.57
C LEU A 98 16.50 4.49 -24.25
N SER A 99 16.53 5.41 -23.29
CA SER A 99 17.77 6.00 -22.79
C SER A 99 18.70 4.93 -22.19
N THR A 100 18.12 3.92 -21.51
CA THR A 100 18.87 2.78 -20.99
C THR A 100 19.41 1.86 -22.09
N ALA A 101 18.70 1.72 -23.20
CA ALA A 101 19.17 0.95 -24.35
C ALA A 101 20.37 1.60 -25.05
N ILE A 102 20.60 2.91 -24.87
CA ILE A 102 21.71 3.66 -25.49
C ILE A 102 22.88 3.82 -24.51
N LEU A 103 22.60 4.40 -23.34
CA LEU A 103 23.59 4.79 -22.34
C LEU A 103 23.79 3.71 -21.26
N GLY A 104 22.90 2.71 -21.22
CA GLY A 104 22.84 1.69 -20.19
C GLY A 104 22.02 2.05 -18.98
N ARG A 105 22.15 1.31 -17.89
CA ARG A 105 21.45 1.60 -16.62
C ARG A 105 21.93 2.86 -15.88
N TRP A 106 22.34 3.90 -16.60
CA TRP A 106 22.73 5.20 -16.07
C TRP A 106 21.59 5.86 -15.29
N PHE A 107 20.35 5.69 -15.72
CA PHE A 107 19.17 6.23 -15.02
C PHE A 107 19.14 5.75 -13.55
N CYS A 108 19.32 4.45 -13.32
CA CYS A 108 19.43 3.90 -11.97
C CYS A 108 20.60 4.50 -11.19
N GLY A 109 21.73 4.75 -11.84
CA GLY A 109 22.92 5.31 -11.20
C GLY A 109 22.85 6.81 -10.88
N TRP A 110 22.10 7.61 -11.65
CA TRP A 110 22.25 9.08 -11.66
C TRP A 110 20.94 9.86 -11.50
N ALA A 111 19.78 9.25 -11.73
CA ALA A 111 18.48 9.94 -11.70
C ALA A 111 17.41 9.24 -10.85
N CYS A 112 17.58 7.96 -10.50
CA CYS A 112 16.59 7.21 -9.74
C CYS A 112 16.55 7.66 -8.26
N HIS A 113 15.40 8.19 -7.82
CA HIS A 113 15.20 8.62 -6.43
C HIS A 113 15.33 7.47 -5.43
N MET A 114 14.94 6.24 -5.78
CA MET A 114 15.13 5.07 -4.91
C MET A 114 16.61 4.73 -4.69
N VAL A 115 17.46 4.91 -5.71
CA VAL A 115 18.92 4.71 -5.53
C VAL A 115 19.52 5.82 -4.67
N ALA A 116 19.00 7.04 -4.75
CA ALA A 116 19.40 8.12 -3.84
C ALA A 116 19.15 7.74 -2.38
N LEU A 117 17.97 7.19 -2.07
CA LEU A 117 17.64 6.69 -0.74
C LEU A 117 18.62 5.59 -0.31
N GLN A 118 18.89 4.60 -1.16
CA GLN A 118 19.79 3.50 -0.82
C GLN A 118 21.25 3.94 -0.65
N ASP A 119 21.73 4.86 -1.48
CA ASP A 119 23.06 5.45 -1.34
C ASP A 119 23.16 6.27 -0.04
N LEU A 120 22.11 7.02 0.32
CA LEU A 120 22.03 7.76 1.58
C LEU A 120 22.08 6.80 2.78
N CYS A 121 21.26 5.75 2.78
CA CYS A 121 21.28 4.70 3.82
C CYS A 121 22.67 4.06 3.92
N GLY A 122 23.28 3.69 2.79
CA GLY A 122 24.61 3.10 2.74
C GLY A 122 25.71 4.04 3.25
N TRP A 123 25.61 5.34 2.98
CA TRP A 123 26.51 6.36 3.51
C TRP A 123 26.34 6.55 5.02
N LEU A 124 25.11 6.61 5.53
CA LEU A 124 24.81 6.67 6.96
C LEU A 124 25.36 5.45 7.70
N MET A 125 25.14 4.24 7.18
CA MET A 125 25.68 3.01 7.76
C MET A 125 27.21 3.00 7.82
N LYS A 126 27.88 3.47 6.75
CA LYS A 126 29.35 3.61 6.74
C LYS A 126 29.86 4.55 7.81
N LYS A 127 29.14 5.65 8.11
CA LYS A 127 29.49 6.57 9.21
C LYS A 127 29.42 5.90 10.57
N VAL A 128 28.50 4.96 10.77
CA VAL A 128 28.36 4.16 12.00
C VAL A 128 29.29 2.92 12.00
N GLY A 129 30.18 2.79 11.01
CA GLY A 129 31.15 1.69 10.91
C GLY A 129 30.57 0.39 10.35
N ILE A 130 29.36 0.40 9.80
CA ILE A 130 28.73 -0.76 9.18
C ILE A 130 29.02 -0.74 7.67
N THR A 131 29.58 -1.82 7.14
CA THR A 131 29.80 -2.01 5.70
C THR A 131 28.91 -3.13 5.16
N PRO A 132 27.73 -2.82 4.61
CA PRO A 132 26.82 -3.85 4.12
C PRO A 132 27.45 -4.67 2.99
N ARG A 133 27.55 -5.99 3.21
CA ARG A 133 28.02 -6.96 2.23
C ARG A 133 26.87 -7.42 1.35
N PRO A 134 27.13 -7.62 0.06
CA PRO A 134 26.10 -8.09 -0.83
C PRO A 134 25.73 -9.55 -0.57
N PHE A 135 24.42 -9.82 -0.55
CA PHE A 135 23.90 -11.17 -0.68
C PHE A 135 23.88 -11.57 -2.17
N ARG A 136 24.17 -12.84 -2.49
CA ARG A 136 24.25 -13.34 -3.89
C ARG A 136 23.46 -14.64 -4.02
N SER A 137 22.25 -14.53 -4.55
CA SER A 137 21.38 -15.65 -4.89
C SER A 137 20.98 -15.56 -6.36
N ARG A 138 20.96 -16.71 -7.04
CA ARG A 138 20.54 -16.81 -8.45
C ARG A 138 19.03 -16.71 -8.56
N LEU A 139 18.30 -17.42 -7.70
CA LEU A 139 16.84 -17.50 -7.81
C LEU A 139 16.18 -16.19 -7.38
N LEU A 140 16.71 -15.52 -6.35
CA LEU A 140 16.23 -14.18 -5.98
C LEU A 140 16.52 -13.14 -7.06
N SER A 141 17.56 -13.31 -7.87
CA SER A 141 17.84 -12.38 -8.99
C SER A 141 16.80 -12.45 -10.12
N LEU A 142 15.94 -13.48 -10.12
CA LEU A 142 14.80 -13.60 -11.04
C LEU A 142 13.55 -12.87 -10.53
N ILE A 143 13.47 -12.54 -9.24
CA ILE A 143 12.31 -11.87 -8.64
C ILE A 143 11.93 -10.57 -9.37
N PRO A 144 12.86 -9.66 -9.75
CA PRO A 144 12.51 -8.49 -10.54
C PRO A 144 11.72 -8.81 -11.81
N PHE A 145 12.04 -9.91 -12.49
CA PHE A 145 11.34 -10.35 -13.70
C PHE A 145 9.95 -10.89 -13.38
N VAL A 146 9.82 -11.67 -12.31
CA VAL A 146 8.52 -12.17 -11.82
C VAL A 146 7.62 -11.02 -11.40
N LEU A 147 8.14 -10.03 -10.68
CA LEU A 147 7.38 -8.85 -10.26
C LEU A 147 7.00 -7.96 -11.45
N ALA A 148 7.89 -7.80 -12.43
CA ALA A 148 7.57 -7.10 -13.67
C ALA A 148 6.47 -7.81 -14.46
N PHE A 149 6.53 -9.14 -14.56
CA PHE A 149 5.47 -9.93 -15.17
C PHE A 149 4.14 -9.76 -14.42
N TYR A 150 4.16 -9.90 -13.08
CA TYR A 150 2.98 -9.73 -12.24
C TYR A 150 2.37 -8.32 -12.34
N MET A 151 3.20 -7.28 -12.44
CA MET A 151 2.72 -5.90 -12.43
C MET A 151 2.26 -5.41 -13.82
N PHE A 152 2.93 -5.82 -14.89
CA PHE A 152 2.68 -5.26 -16.23
C PHE A 152 2.01 -6.22 -17.21
N LEU A 153 2.26 -7.52 -17.09
CA LEU A 153 1.80 -8.50 -18.08
C LEU A 153 0.62 -9.33 -17.58
N TRP A 154 0.59 -9.66 -16.29
CA TRP A 154 -0.45 -10.46 -15.67
C TRP A 154 -1.86 -9.85 -15.80
N PRO A 155 -2.09 -8.54 -15.57
CA PRO A 155 -3.43 -7.96 -15.74
C PRO A 155 -3.96 -8.11 -17.17
N SER A 156 -3.11 -7.89 -18.18
CA SER A 156 -3.48 -8.05 -19.59
C SER A 156 -3.70 -9.52 -19.94
N ILE A 157 -2.83 -10.44 -19.50
CA ILE A 157 -3.02 -11.89 -19.72
C ILE A 157 -4.33 -12.34 -19.09
N LYS A 158 -4.60 -11.96 -17.83
CA LYS A 158 -5.85 -12.26 -17.14
C LYS A 158 -7.05 -11.80 -17.95
N ARG A 159 -6.98 -10.58 -18.51
CA ARG A 159 -8.06 -10.01 -19.31
C ARG A 159 -8.36 -10.77 -20.59
N GLU A 160 -7.33 -11.15 -21.35
CA GLU A 160 -7.52 -11.83 -22.64
C GLU A 160 -7.81 -13.33 -22.48
N THR A 161 -7.18 -13.97 -21.49
CA THR A 161 -7.27 -15.44 -21.35
C THR A 161 -8.50 -15.88 -20.57
N PHE A 162 -9.01 -15.10 -19.61
CA PHE A 162 -10.08 -15.57 -18.73
C PHE A 162 -11.44 -15.67 -19.44
N PRO A 163 -11.87 -14.71 -20.29
CA PRO A 163 -13.09 -14.87 -21.08
C PRO A 163 -13.01 -16.08 -22.03
N PHE A 164 -11.84 -16.31 -22.64
CA PHE A 164 -11.60 -17.50 -23.46
C PHE A 164 -11.69 -18.79 -22.64
N LEU A 165 -11.08 -18.82 -21.47
CA LEU A 165 -11.10 -19.99 -20.58
C LEU A 165 -12.50 -20.27 -20.04
N GLU A 166 -13.27 -19.23 -19.74
CA GLU A 166 -14.68 -19.32 -19.34
C GLU A 166 -15.57 -19.85 -20.47
N SER A 167 -15.28 -19.45 -21.72
CA SER A 167 -15.97 -19.99 -22.90
C SER A 167 -15.69 -21.47 -23.14
N MET A 168 -14.53 -21.98 -22.68
CA MET A 168 -14.18 -23.40 -22.78
C MET A 168 -14.65 -24.22 -21.57
N ILE A 169 -14.57 -23.68 -20.36
CA ILE A 169 -14.95 -24.34 -19.11
C ILE A 169 -15.74 -23.36 -18.24
N PRO A 170 -17.09 -23.37 -18.33
CA PRO A 170 -17.94 -22.49 -17.54
C PRO A 170 -17.70 -22.66 -16.04
N GLY A 171 -17.45 -21.56 -15.33
CA GLY A 171 -17.24 -21.53 -13.88
C GLY A 171 -15.78 -21.64 -13.41
N LEU A 172 -14.81 -21.92 -14.29
CA LEU A 172 -13.39 -21.98 -13.92
C LEU A 172 -12.82 -20.62 -13.51
N THR A 173 -13.35 -19.54 -14.09
CA THR A 173 -12.87 -18.17 -13.92
C THR A 173 -13.74 -17.32 -13.00
N ASN A 174 -14.89 -17.84 -12.52
CA ASN A 174 -15.80 -17.14 -11.59
C ASN A 174 -15.07 -16.67 -10.33
N TRP A 175 -14.05 -17.41 -9.88
CA TRP A 175 -13.19 -17.05 -8.76
C TRP A 175 -12.32 -15.80 -8.97
N PHE A 176 -12.22 -15.31 -10.20
CA PHE A 176 -11.33 -14.23 -10.56
C PHE A 176 -12.01 -13.08 -11.32
N SER A 177 -13.34 -13.11 -11.47
CA SER A 177 -14.14 -12.06 -12.12
C SER A 177 -14.61 -11.01 -11.08
N PRO A 178 -14.82 -9.73 -11.44
CA PRO A 178 -15.01 -9.21 -12.79
C PRO A 178 -13.71 -8.86 -13.52
N VAL A 179 -13.59 -9.33 -14.76
CA VAL A 179 -12.59 -8.85 -15.73
C VAL A 179 -13.15 -7.59 -16.38
N LYS A 180 -12.56 -6.42 -16.09
CA LYS A 180 -12.95 -5.17 -16.72
C LYS A 180 -12.55 -5.17 -18.19
N ALA A 181 -13.51 -4.93 -19.09
CA ALA A 181 -13.24 -4.78 -20.52
C ALA A 181 -12.32 -3.58 -20.79
N TRP A 182 -11.50 -3.65 -21.84
CA TRP A 182 -10.59 -2.57 -22.21
C TRP A 182 -11.37 -1.36 -22.74
N PRO A 183 -11.28 -0.18 -22.08
CA PRO A 183 -12.08 0.98 -22.45
C PRO A 183 -11.51 1.78 -23.64
N GLY A 184 -10.38 1.38 -24.23
CA GLY A 184 -9.64 2.18 -25.22
C GLY A 184 -8.61 3.12 -24.58
N PHE A 185 -7.86 3.87 -25.41
CA PHE A 185 -6.88 4.82 -24.90
C PHE A 185 -7.53 6.16 -24.53
N SER A 186 -7.29 6.64 -23.31
CA SER A 186 -7.71 7.96 -22.84
C SER A 186 -6.52 8.79 -22.37
N ASN A 187 -6.64 10.12 -22.46
CA ASN A 187 -5.60 11.04 -22.00
C ASN A 187 -5.74 11.34 -20.50
N HIS A 188 -4.72 11.00 -19.71
CA HIS A 188 -4.63 11.28 -18.28
C HIS A 188 -3.31 11.98 -17.91
N LEU A 189 -2.78 12.81 -18.82
CA LEU A 189 -1.54 13.55 -18.57
C LEU A 189 -1.65 14.55 -17.42
N PHE A 190 -2.84 15.10 -17.16
CA PHE A 190 -3.09 16.04 -16.07
C PHE A 190 -4.14 15.49 -15.10
N VAL A 191 -3.89 15.67 -13.80
CA VAL A 191 -4.75 15.18 -12.71
C VAL A 191 -4.99 16.28 -11.68
N ASP A 192 -6.19 16.28 -11.10
CA ASP A 192 -6.57 17.22 -10.04
C ASP A 192 -6.21 16.65 -8.65
N ASN A 193 -6.44 15.35 -8.44
CA ASN A 193 -6.08 14.66 -7.21
C ASN A 193 -4.76 13.86 -7.34
N PHE A 194 -3.63 14.57 -7.31
CA PHE A 194 -2.30 13.97 -7.44
C PHE A 194 -1.99 12.92 -6.35
N TRP A 195 -2.53 13.09 -5.14
CA TRP A 195 -2.22 12.21 -4.01
C TRP A 195 -2.97 10.87 -4.04
N ALA A 196 -3.95 10.70 -4.94
CA ALA A 196 -4.81 9.52 -4.99
C ALA A 196 -4.07 8.21 -5.27
N THR A 197 -2.93 8.25 -5.97
CA THR A 197 -2.16 7.04 -6.31
C THR A 197 -1.05 6.73 -5.30
N PHE A 198 -0.80 7.61 -4.33
CA PHE A 198 0.24 7.41 -3.31
C PHE A 198 -0.32 6.78 -2.03
N PRO A 199 0.42 5.87 -1.40
CA PRO A 199 0.04 5.32 -0.10
C PRO A 199 0.04 6.40 1.00
N SER A 200 -0.72 6.18 2.07
CA SER A 200 -0.78 7.08 3.21
C SER A 200 0.59 7.30 3.86
N VAL A 201 0.75 8.38 4.63
CA VAL A 201 2.02 8.70 5.31
C VAL A 201 2.42 7.59 6.29
N ILE A 202 1.43 6.99 6.97
CA ILE A 202 1.61 5.88 7.91
C ILE A 202 2.25 4.66 7.24
N VAL A 203 1.93 4.40 5.97
CA VAL A 203 2.50 3.30 5.17
C VAL A 203 3.83 3.70 4.52
N SER A 204 3.96 4.96 4.10
CA SER A 204 5.14 5.47 3.39
C SER A 204 6.41 5.45 4.25
N ILE A 205 6.31 5.77 5.55
CA ILE A 205 7.47 5.77 6.46
C ILE A 205 8.07 4.35 6.62
N PRO A 206 7.30 3.30 6.99
CA PRO A 206 7.76 1.93 6.98
C PRO A 206 8.29 1.47 5.62
N PHE A 207 7.65 1.88 4.52
CA PHE A 207 8.09 1.54 3.18
C PHE A 207 9.53 2.00 2.91
N PHE A 208 9.81 3.30 3.11
CA PHE A 208 11.15 3.84 2.90
C PHE A 208 12.17 3.26 3.89
N PHE A 209 11.76 2.99 5.13
CA PHE A 209 12.61 2.35 6.12
C PHE A 209 13.01 0.92 5.71
N VAL A 210 12.06 0.11 5.25
CA VAL A 210 12.30 -1.28 4.85
C VAL A 210 13.11 -1.33 3.55
N CYS A 211 12.65 -0.67 2.48
CA CYS A 211 13.30 -0.71 1.16
C CYS A 211 14.66 0.03 1.14
N GLY A 212 14.82 1.02 2.01
CA GLY A 212 16.05 1.76 2.24
C GLY A 212 16.94 1.05 3.26
N PHE A 213 16.71 1.28 4.55
CA PHE A 213 17.62 0.86 5.62
C PHE A 213 17.69 -0.65 5.82
N VAL A 214 16.56 -1.34 5.95
CA VAL A 214 16.56 -2.79 6.28
C VAL A 214 17.18 -3.59 5.15
N VAL A 215 16.68 -3.41 3.92
CA VAL A 215 17.18 -4.14 2.76
C VAL A 215 18.64 -3.78 2.45
N VAL A 216 19.06 -2.51 2.61
CA VAL A 216 20.47 -2.15 2.42
C VAL A 216 21.37 -2.82 3.45
N TYR A 217 20.94 -2.85 4.72
CA TYR A 217 21.70 -3.49 5.79
C TYR A 217 21.88 -5.00 5.56
N LEU A 218 20.84 -5.69 5.09
CA LEU A 218 20.84 -7.15 4.92
C LEU A 218 21.43 -7.59 3.57
N LEU A 219 21.00 -6.98 2.46
CA LEU A 219 21.30 -7.44 1.10
C LEU A 219 22.41 -6.63 0.40
N GLY A 220 22.83 -5.50 0.97
CA GLY A 220 23.90 -4.63 0.47
C GLY A 220 23.42 -3.28 -0.09
N ALA A 221 24.38 -2.39 -0.41
CA ALA A 221 24.13 -0.98 -0.77
C ALA A 221 23.04 -0.71 -1.83
N LYS A 222 22.79 -1.65 -2.75
CA LYS A 222 21.74 -1.56 -3.78
C LYS A 222 20.88 -2.82 -3.84
N GLY A 223 20.63 -3.43 -2.68
CA GLY A 223 19.95 -4.72 -2.54
C GLY A 223 18.54 -4.71 -3.13
N PHE A 224 17.72 -3.71 -2.80
CA PHE A 224 16.36 -3.63 -3.34
C PHE A 224 16.34 -3.47 -4.86
N CYS A 225 17.19 -2.61 -5.42
CA CYS A 225 17.28 -2.45 -6.88
C CYS A 225 17.82 -3.70 -7.60
N THR A 226 18.49 -4.60 -6.88
CA THR A 226 19.00 -5.88 -7.43
C THR A 226 17.93 -6.98 -7.37
N TYR A 227 17.15 -7.03 -6.28
CA TYR A 227 16.28 -8.18 -5.98
C TYR A 227 14.79 -7.88 -5.95
N GLY A 228 14.38 -6.63 -5.71
CA GLY A 228 12.98 -6.27 -5.47
C GLY A 228 12.38 -5.23 -6.41
N CYS A 229 13.18 -4.57 -7.26
CA CYS A 229 12.68 -3.54 -8.17
C CYS A 229 12.16 -4.15 -9.48
N PRO A 230 10.84 -4.11 -9.79
CA PRO A 230 10.29 -4.65 -11.03
C PRO A 230 10.81 -3.92 -12.27
N TYR A 231 11.02 -2.60 -12.19
CA TYR A 231 11.61 -1.80 -13.26
C TYR A 231 13.05 -2.23 -13.59
N GLY A 232 13.73 -2.82 -12.61
CA GLY A 232 15.04 -3.42 -12.78
C GLY A 232 15.07 -4.50 -13.86
N ALA A 233 13.97 -5.24 -14.09
CA ALA A 233 13.89 -6.24 -15.15
C ALA A 233 14.00 -5.60 -16.55
N PHE A 234 13.22 -4.56 -16.83
CA PHE A 234 13.26 -3.83 -18.11
C PHE A 234 14.63 -3.18 -18.33
N PHE A 235 15.16 -2.50 -17.30
CA PHE A 235 16.48 -1.88 -17.41
C PHE A 235 17.62 -2.91 -17.54
N ASN A 236 17.50 -4.09 -16.93
CA ASN A 236 18.45 -5.19 -17.13
C ASN A 236 18.43 -5.69 -18.58
N VAL A 237 17.25 -5.84 -19.18
CA VAL A 237 17.12 -6.28 -20.58
C VAL A 237 17.67 -5.21 -21.52
N ALA A 238 17.26 -3.95 -21.35
CA ALA A 238 17.74 -2.82 -22.14
C ALA A 238 19.26 -2.63 -22.05
N ASP A 239 19.88 -2.84 -20.88
CA ASP A 239 21.34 -2.71 -20.74
C ASP A 239 22.13 -3.76 -21.53
N ARG A 240 21.53 -4.92 -21.84
CA ARG A 240 22.22 -5.96 -22.62
C ARG A 240 22.47 -5.53 -24.06
N VAL A 241 21.60 -4.69 -24.63
CA VAL A 241 21.79 -4.11 -25.97
C VAL A 241 22.63 -2.83 -25.96
N SER A 242 22.80 -2.20 -24.79
CA SER A 242 23.55 -0.93 -24.66
C SER A 242 24.99 -1.01 -25.20
N PRO A 243 25.38 -0.11 -26.11
CA PRO A 243 26.76 0.03 -26.59
C PRO A 243 27.66 0.76 -25.58
N MET A 244 27.11 1.68 -24.78
CA MET A 244 27.89 2.35 -23.73
C MET A 244 28.17 1.40 -22.57
N ARG A 245 29.43 1.23 -22.18
CA ARG A 245 29.89 0.33 -21.12
C ARG A 245 31.07 0.91 -20.35
N ILE A 246 31.41 0.24 -19.26
CA ILE A 246 32.68 0.46 -18.57
C ILE A 246 33.70 -0.44 -19.24
N VAL A 247 34.61 0.14 -20.01
CA VAL A 247 35.68 -0.56 -20.72
C VAL A 247 36.98 -0.50 -19.92
N ALA A 248 37.83 -1.49 -20.09
CA ALA A 248 39.06 -1.64 -19.33
C ALA A 248 40.26 -1.82 -20.25
N ASP A 249 41.26 -0.96 -20.08
CA ASP A 249 42.58 -1.13 -20.71
C ASP A 249 43.44 -2.07 -19.83
N MET A 250 43.41 -3.36 -20.16
CA MET A 250 44.08 -4.39 -19.36
C MET A 250 45.60 -4.25 -19.31
N SER A 251 46.22 -3.47 -20.21
CA SER A 251 47.66 -3.20 -20.19
C SER A 251 48.11 -2.43 -18.94
N LYS A 252 47.21 -1.62 -18.35
CA LYS A 252 47.46 -0.80 -17.16
C LYS A 252 47.02 -1.48 -15.85
N CYS A 253 46.47 -2.69 -15.92
CA CYS A 253 45.78 -3.33 -14.80
C CYS A 253 46.71 -4.23 -13.98
N GLU A 254 46.93 -3.86 -12.72
CA GLU A 254 47.74 -4.66 -11.76
C GLU A 254 46.90 -5.61 -10.90
N SER A 255 45.62 -5.85 -11.26
CA SER A 255 44.72 -6.77 -10.54
C SER A 255 44.53 -6.48 -9.04
N CYS A 256 44.63 -5.22 -8.61
CA CYS A 256 44.55 -4.82 -7.19
C CYS A 256 43.18 -5.00 -6.52
N GLY A 257 42.11 -5.22 -7.29
CA GLY A 257 40.76 -5.53 -6.78
C GLY A 257 39.97 -4.34 -6.17
N LEU A 258 40.54 -3.14 -6.14
CA LEU A 258 39.88 -1.94 -5.55
C LEU A 258 38.54 -1.60 -6.21
N CYS A 259 38.41 -1.82 -7.52
CA CYS A 259 37.18 -1.58 -8.26
C CYS A 259 36.01 -2.44 -7.74
N THR A 260 36.24 -3.74 -7.49
CA THR A 260 35.23 -4.64 -6.93
C THR A 260 34.90 -4.30 -5.47
N ALA A 261 35.92 -3.96 -4.67
CA ALA A 261 35.73 -3.64 -3.26
C ALA A 261 34.87 -2.38 -3.03
N ASN A 262 34.92 -1.42 -3.96
CA ASN A 262 34.14 -0.19 -3.89
C ASN A 262 32.85 -0.22 -4.74
N CYS A 263 32.57 -1.30 -5.46
CA CYS A 263 31.38 -1.41 -6.29
C CYS A 263 30.09 -1.44 -5.45
N THR A 264 29.29 -0.39 -5.53
CA THR A 264 27.99 -0.31 -4.83
C THR A 264 26.90 -1.11 -5.54
N SER A 265 27.09 -1.47 -6.81
CA SER A 265 26.13 -2.22 -7.63
C SER A 265 26.28 -3.75 -7.50
N ASN A 266 27.06 -4.26 -6.54
CA ASN A 266 27.31 -5.69 -6.32
C ASN A 266 27.93 -6.46 -7.52
N VAL A 267 28.57 -5.75 -8.45
CA VAL A 267 29.26 -6.37 -9.59
C VAL A 267 30.72 -6.66 -9.23
N GLN A 268 31.22 -7.83 -9.62
CA GLN A 268 32.64 -8.22 -9.46
C GLN A 268 33.48 -7.66 -10.61
N ILE A 269 33.74 -6.35 -10.58
CA ILE A 269 34.35 -5.61 -11.68
C ILE A 269 35.71 -6.18 -12.09
N SER A 270 36.59 -6.48 -11.13
CA SER A 270 37.91 -7.07 -11.38
C SER A 270 37.83 -8.40 -12.12
N ARG A 271 36.75 -9.17 -11.90
CA ARG A 271 36.51 -10.42 -12.61
C ARG A 271 35.99 -10.16 -14.02
N GLU A 272 34.99 -9.29 -14.15
CA GLU A 272 34.39 -8.92 -15.44
C GLU A 272 35.44 -8.40 -16.43
N ILE A 273 36.28 -7.46 -16.01
CA ILE A 273 37.29 -6.86 -16.89
C ILE A 273 38.39 -7.84 -17.28
N LYS A 274 38.70 -8.83 -16.42
CA LYS A 274 39.70 -9.87 -16.74
C LYS A 274 39.19 -10.81 -17.84
N VAL A 275 37.90 -11.11 -17.84
CA VAL A 275 37.29 -12.06 -18.79
C VAL A 275 36.87 -11.36 -20.09
N HIS A 276 36.33 -10.14 -19.99
CA HIS A 276 35.67 -9.48 -21.11
C HIS A 276 36.36 -8.17 -21.55
N SER A 277 37.38 -7.69 -20.83
CA SER A 277 37.98 -6.35 -21.02
C SER A 277 36.98 -5.19 -20.91
N GLN A 278 35.79 -5.47 -20.37
CA GLN A 278 34.72 -4.53 -20.11
C GLN A 278 33.75 -5.14 -19.10
N VAL A 279 32.86 -4.34 -18.52
CA VAL A 279 31.80 -4.83 -17.62
C VAL A 279 30.57 -5.21 -18.45
N VAL A 280 30.24 -6.50 -18.49
CA VAL A 280 29.07 -7.04 -19.24
C VAL A 280 27.89 -7.40 -18.35
N ASP A 281 28.12 -7.51 -17.04
CA ASP A 281 27.06 -7.73 -16.05
C ASP A 281 25.96 -6.65 -16.10
N ALA A 282 24.74 -7.04 -16.47
CA ALA A 282 23.56 -6.18 -16.50
C ALA A 282 23.15 -5.62 -15.12
N GLY A 283 23.68 -6.20 -14.03
CA GLY A 283 23.56 -5.63 -12.69
C GLY A 283 24.32 -4.30 -12.50
N CYS A 284 25.23 -3.94 -13.42
CA CYS A 284 25.97 -2.69 -13.37
C CYS A 284 25.06 -1.48 -13.62
N MET A 285 24.88 -0.63 -12.60
CA MET A 285 24.09 0.61 -12.71
C MET A 285 24.90 1.81 -13.24
N LYS A 286 26.11 1.58 -13.77
CA LYS A 286 26.96 2.61 -14.40
C LYS A 286 27.12 3.87 -13.53
N CYS A 287 27.27 3.67 -12.22
CA CYS A 287 27.47 4.74 -11.24
C CYS A 287 28.90 5.31 -11.22
N LEU A 288 29.83 4.69 -11.96
CA LEU A 288 31.23 5.11 -12.15
C LEU A 288 32.10 5.13 -10.88
N ASP A 289 31.61 4.65 -9.74
CA ASP A 289 32.39 4.50 -8.49
C ASP A 289 33.72 3.74 -8.70
N CYS A 290 33.72 2.77 -9.62
CA CYS A 290 34.90 1.96 -9.94
C CYS A 290 35.94 2.67 -10.80
N VAL A 291 35.48 3.57 -11.69
CA VAL A 291 36.34 4.40 -12.53
C VAL A 291 37.11 5.37 -11.63
N ASP A 292 36.41 5.99 -10.68
CA ASP A 292 36.98 6.96 -9.76
C ASP A 292 37.99 6.41 -8.76
N VAL A 293 37.80 5.17 -8.29
CA VAL A 293 38.72 4.56 -7.33
C VAL A 293 39.95 3.94 -7.99
N CYS A 294 39.95 3.77 -9.31
CA CYS A 294 41.04 3.10 -10.01
C CYS A 294 42.32 3.95 -9.98
N PRO A 295 43.39 3.52 -9.29
CA PRO A 295 44.61 4.34 -9.17
C PRO A 295 45.34 4.49 -10.52
N ASN A 296 45.25 3.48 -11.39
CA ASN A 296 45.99 3.40 -12.64
C ASN A 296 45.16 3.86 -13.85
N GLY A 297 43.94 4.38 -13.64
CA GLY A 297 43.08 4.87 -14.73
C GLY A 297 42.69 3.80 -15.76
N VAL A 298 42.61 2.53 -15.34
CA VAL A 298 42.32 1.38 -16.22
C VAL A 298 40.91 1.44 -16.80
N LEU A 299 39.96 1.95 -16.01
CA LEU A 299 38.53 1.88 -16.32
C LEU A 299 38.05 3.22 -16.88
N SER A 300 37.26 3.18 -17.95
CA SER A 300 36.62 4.36 -18.52
C SER A 300 35.18 4.04 -18.97
N PHE A 301 34.33 5.07 -19.04
CA PHE A 301 32.99 4.93 -19.61
C PHE A 301 33.05 5.29 -21.09
N GLY A 302 32.66 4.37 -21.97
CA GLY A 302 32.79 4.55 -23.42
C GLY A 302 32.09 3.46 -24.21
N LEU A 303 32.33 3.43 -25.52
CA LEU A 303 31.77 2.42 -26.41
C LEU A 303 32.43 1.06 -26.16
N GLY A 304 31.61 0.04 -25.99
CA GLY A 304 32.01 -1.35 -25.82
C GLY A 304 31.09 -2.30 -26.58
N LYS A 305 31.47 -3.57 -26.67
CA LYS A 305 30.62 -4.57 -27.34
C LYS A 305 29.36 -4.79 -26.49
N PRO A 306 28.14 -4.73 -27.06
CA PRO A 306 26.91 -5.05 -26.33
C PRO A 306 27.01 -6.41 -25.63
N GLY A 307 26.40 -6.53 -24.45
CA GLY A 307 26.52 -7.71 -23.59
C GLY A 307 25.92 -8.96 -24.24
N LEU A 308 24.93 -8.79 -25.12
CA LEU A 308 24.39 -9.86 -25.98
C LEU A 308 25.43 -10.43 -26.96
N LEU A 309 26.34 -9.58 -27.45
CA LEU A 309 27.36 -9.93 -28.43
C LEU A 309 28.71 -10.25 -27.79
N ALA A 310 28.84 -10.08 -26.47
CA ALA A 310 30.05 -10.43 -25.74
C ALA A 310 30.22 -11.96 -25.71
N LYS A 311 31.37 -12.45 -26.17
CA LYS A 311 31.69 -13.89 -26.21
C LYS A 311 31.54 -14.51 -24.81
N LYS A 312 30.74 -15.57 -24.71
CA LYS A 312 30.68 -16.44 -23.53
C LYS A 312 31.86 -17.43 -23.62
N SER A 313 33.02 -17.10 -23.06
CA SER A 313 34.08 -18.10 -22.93
C SER A 313 33.65 -19.21 -21.95
N PRO A 314 34.23 -20.43 -22.03
CA PRO A 314 34.00 -21.47 -21.03
C PRO A 314 34.37 -21.02 -19.60
N GLU A 315 35.40 -20.18 -19.42
CA GLU A 315 35.65 -19.52 -18.13
C GLU A 315 34.51 -18.59 -17.75
N ALA A 316 33.95 -17.82 -18.68
CA ALA A 316 32.79 -16.96 -18.44
C ALA A 316 31.54 -17.77 -17.98
N GLN A 317 31.34 -18.99 -18.49
CA GLN A 317 30.26 -19.89 -18.06
C GLN A 317 30.51 -20.51 -16.67
N LYS A 318 31.74 -20.93 -16.34
CA LYS A 318 32.10 -21.35 -14.97
C LYS A 318 31.98 -20.19 -13.97
N VAL A 319 32.25 -18.96 -14.43
CA VAL A 319 32.14 -17.70 -13.68
C VAL A 319 30.69 -17.23 -13.46
N ALA A 320 29.75 -17.56 -14.36
CA ALA A 320 28.34 -17.18 -14.29
C ALA A 320 27.55 -17.83 -13.14
N ARG A 321 28.15 -18.77 -12.41
CA ARG A 321 27.58 -19.42 -11.21
C ARG A 321 27.53 -18.45 -10.01
N LYS A 322 26.76 -17.35 -10.11
CA LYS A 322 26.61 -16.22 -9.15
C LYS A 322 25.88 -16.54 -7.83
N SER A 323 26.11 -17.70 -7.21
CA SER A 323 25.46 -18.06 -5.94
C SER A 323 26.47 -18.47 -4.89
N HIS A 324 26.28 -18.00 -3.67
CA HIS A 324 27.00 -18.53 -2.50
C HIS A 324 26.31 -19.78 -1.91
N LEU A 325 25.22 -20.27 -2.51
CA LEU A 325 24.34 -21.32 -2.00
C LEU A 325 24.32 -22.56 -2.92
N SER A 326 24.00 -23.70 -2.32
CA SER A 326 23.63 -24.92 -3.04
C SER A 326 22.26 -24.76 -3.70
N TRP A 327 21.92 -25.63 -4.66
CA TRP A 327 20.60 -25.62 -5.30
C TRP A 327 19.46 -25.80 -4.30
N THR A 328 19.61 -26.70 -3.33
CA THR A 328 18.63 -26.87 -2.25
C THR A 328 18.44 -25.59 -1.45
N GLY A 329 19.54 -24.91 -1.11
CA GLY A 329 19.48 -23.62 -0.41
C GLY A 329 18.78 -22.53 -1.23
N GLU A 330 19.00 -22.48 -2.54
CA GLU A 330 18.31 -21.54 -3.45
C GLU A 330 16.80 -21.80 -3.49
N ILE A 331 16.37 -23.06 -3.61
CA ILE A 331 14.95 -23.43 -3.67
C ILE A 331 14.25 -23.10 -2.34
N LEU A 332 14.88 -23.42 -1.20
CA LEU A 332 14.31 -23.12 0.12
C LEU A 332 14.13 -21.62 0.35
N ILE A 333 15.12 -20.81 -0.02
CA ILE A 333 15.04 -19.35 0.08
C ILE A 333 13.97 -18.79 -0.85
N ALA A 334 13.86 -19.30 -2.08
CA ALA A 334 12.80 -18.87 -2.99
C ALA A 334 11.41 -19.26 -2.47
N GLY A 335 11.24 -20.46 -1.93
CA GLY A 335 9.99 -20.88 -1.27
C GLY A 335 9.63 -19.98 -0.10
N ALA A 336 10.60 -19.67 0.78
CA ALA A 336 10.40 -18.75 1.89
C ALA A 336 10.05 -17.32 1.42
N PHE A 337 10.66 -16.85 0.33
CA PHE A 337 10.32 -15.56 -0.28
C PHE A 337 8.90 -15.57 -0.83
N ILE A 338 8.49 -16.60 -1.57
CA ILE A 338 7.15 -16.72 -2.16
C ILE A 338 6.10 -16.71 -1.06
N LEU A 339 6.27 -17.55 -0.02
CA LEU A 339 5.35 -17.60 1.13
C LEU A 339 5.27 -16.24 1.83
N GLY A 340 6.42 -15.63 2.15
CA GLY A 340 6.44 -14.31 2.77
C GLY A 340 5.79 -13.23 1.90
N TRP A 341 6.04 -13.25 0.59
CA TRP A 341 5.49 -12.26 -0.33
C TRP A 341 3.96 -12.37 -0.43
N PHE A 342 3.41 -13.58 -0.57
CA PHE A 342 1.96 -13.79 -0.58
C PHE A 342 1.31 -13.44 0.76
N SER A 343 1.99 -13.70 1.89
CA SER A 343 1.53 -13.30 3.21
C SER A 343 1.42 -11.80 3.38
N TRP A 344 2.35 -11.01 2.81
CA TRP A 344 2.43 -9.55 3.02
C TRP A 344 1.74 -8.70 1.94
N ARG A 345 1.73 -9.14 0.68
CA ARG A 345 1.17 -8.37 -0.45
C ARG A 345 -0.28 -8.01 -0.16
N GLY A 346 -0.71 -6.75 -0.20
CA GLY A 346 -2.14 -6.42 -0.07
C GLY A 346 -2.80 -6.80 1.26
N VAL A 347 -2.02 -7.04 2.31
CA VAL A 347 -2.55 -7.11 3.69
C VAL A 347 -3.18 -5.77 4.03
N TYR A 348 -4.38 -5.82 4.63
CA TYR A 348 -5.20 -4.65 5.01
C TYR A 348 -5.47 -3.68 3.84
N GLU A 349 -5.35 -4.13 2.59
CA GLU A 349 -5.43 -3.28 1.38
C GLU A 349 -4.40 -2.13 1.31
N GLN A 350 -3.52 -2.02 2.31
CA GLN A 350 -2.57 -0.92 2.47
C GLN A 350 -1.16 -1.26 2.03
N ILE A 351 -0.73 -2.53 2.14
CA ILE A 351 0.66 -2.91 1.89
C ILE A 351 0.93 -3.03 0.38
N PRO A 352 1.70 -2.09 -0.22
CA PRO A 352 1.95 -2.10 -1.65
C PRO A 352 2.94 -3.21 -2.02
N LEU A 353 2.96 -3.57 -3.31
CA LEU A 353 3.82 -4.64 -3.85
C LEU A 353 5.29 -4.47 -3.47
N LEU A 354 5.84 -3.27 -3.61
CA LEU A 354 7.25 -2.99 -3.34
C LEU A 354 7.60 -3.14 -1.86
N MET A 355 6.69 -2.75 -0.95
CA MET A 355 6.88 -2.93 0.49
C MET A 355 6.85 -4.42 0.85
N ALA A 356 5.84 -5.16 0.36
CA ALA A 356 5.74 -6.60 0.57
C ALA A 356 7.00 -7.33 0.08
N THR A 357 7.54 -6.95 -1.07
CA THR A 357 8.81 -7.47 -1.57
C THR A 357 9.99 -7.14 -0.65
N GLY A 358 10.08 -5.92 -0.13
CA GLY A 358 11.13 -5.53 0.82
C GLY A 358 11.07 -6.32 2.13
N ILE A 359 9.87 -6.52 2.67
CA ILE A 359 9.64 -7.32 3.87
C ILE A 359 9.98 -8.79 3.60
N ALA A 360 9.45 -9.37 2.53
CA ALA A 360 9.71 -10.76 2.16
C ALA A 360 11.21 -11.04 1.97
N LEU A 361 11.94 -10.19 1.23
CA LEU A 361 13.39 -10.32 1.07
C LEU A 361 14.13 -10.28 2.42
N SER A 362 13.70 -9.40 3.32
CA SER A 362 14.29 -9.24 4.65
C SER A 362 14.04 -10.47 5.53
N VAL A 363 12.80 -10.95 5.59
CA VAL A 363 12.39 -12.16 6.33
C VAL A 363 13.14 -13.38 5.79
N THR A 364 13.18 -13.56 4.46
CA THR A 364 13.90 -14.67 3.83
C THR A 364 15.39 -14.65 4.19
N PHE A 365 16.04 -13.49 4.13
CA PHE A 365 17.46 -13.37 4.51
C PHE A 365 17.67 -13.68 6.00
N LEU A 366 16.79 -13.17 6.87
CA LEU A 366 16.85 -13.42 8.32
C LEU A 366 16.68 -14.90 8.64
N CYS A 367 15.70 -15.58 8.04
CA CYS A 367 15.49 -17.03 8.19
C CYS A 367 16.72 -17.82 7.73
N TRP A 368 17.27 -17.50 6.56
CA TRP A 368 18.49 -18.14 6.07
C TRP A 368 19.67 -17.91 7.02
N LYS A 369 19.84 -16.67 7.51
CA LYS A 369 20.96 -16.34 8.39
C LYS A 369 20.82 -16.97 9.78
N SER A 370 19.60 -17.07 10.30
CA SER A 370 19.28 -17.82 11.52
C SER A 370 19.55 -19.31 11.34
N ALA A 371 19.21 -19.90 10.19
CA ALA A 371 19.52 -21.30 9.91
C ALA A 371 21.04 -21.54 9.90
N GLN A 372 21.82 -20.68 9.23
CA GLN A 372 23.30 -20.75 9.33
C GLN A 372 23.78 -20.62 10.77
N LEU A 373 23.20 -19.70 11.53
CA LEU A 373 23.58 -19.46 12.92
C LEU A 373 23.37 -20.69 13.81
N LEU A 374 22.35 -21.50 13.53
CA LEU A 374 22.04 -22.73 14.25
C LEU A 374 22.90 -23.92 13.79
N LEU A 375 23.23 -23.99 12.50
CA LEU A 375 23.93 -25.13 11.89
C LEU A 375 25.46 -25.02 11.92
N ASP A 376 26.01 -23.82 11.70
CA ASP A 376 27.45 -23.60 11.56
C ASP A 376 28.09 -23.13 12.89
N SER A 377 29.35 -23.50 13.13
CA SER A 377 30.10 -23.12 14.34
C SER A 377 30.48 -21.64 14.39
N ASP A 378 30.68 -21.02 13.22
CA ASP A 378 31.23 -19.68 13.06
C ASP A 378 30.46 -18.90 12.00
N VAL A 379 29.65 -17.95 12.46
CA VAL A 379 28.79 -17.15 11.60
C VAL A 379 28.99 -15.68 11.92
N SER A 380 29.12 -14.85 10.90
CA SER A 380 29.21 -13.39 11.03
C SER A 380 28.24 -12.68 10.09
N LEU A 381 27.87 -11.46 10.48
CA LEU A 381 27.05 -10.53 9.71
C LEU A 381 27.68 -9.14 9.80
N GLN A 382 27.94 -8.51 8.66
CA GLN A 382 28.58 -7.18 8.55
C GLN A 382 29.82 -6.99 9.43
N GLN A 383 30.74 -7.96 9.38
CA GLN A 383 32.00 -8.01 10.14
C GLN A 383 31.84 -8.22 11.65
N ARG A 384 30.61 -8.37 12.16
CA ARG A 384 30.35 -8.73 13.55
C ARG A 384 30.12 -10.24 13.65
N PRO A 385 30.81 -10.94 14.57
CA PRO A 385 30.51 -12.34 14.85
C PRO A 385 29.11 -12.46 15.46
N LEU A 386 28.34 -13.46 15.01
CA LEU A 386 27.08 -13.85 15.61
C LEU A 386 27.23 -15.14 16.42
N ARG A 387 28.10 -16.05 15.97
CA ARG A 387 28.51 -17.27 16.68
C ARG A 387 30.00 -17.49 16.46
N ARG A 388 30.71 -17.90 17.51
CA ARG A 388 32.17 -18.16 17.50
C ARG A 388 32.47 -19.45 18.24
N GLY A 389 33.14 -20.40 17.61
CA GLY A 389 33.50 -21.68 18.24
C GLY A 389 32.29 -22.41 18.83
N GLY A 390 31.13 -22.32 18.19
CA GLY A 390 29.88 -22.92 18.67
C GLY A 390 29.11 -22.11 19.71
N VAL A 391 29.72 -21.08 20.32
CA VAL A 391 29.06 -20.23 21.34
C VAL A 391 28.30 -19.08 20.69
N LEU A 392 27.02 -18.94 21.04
CA LEU A 392 26.15 -17.88 20.54
C LEU A 392 26.47 -16.54 21.23
N THR A 393 26.70 -15.50 20.44
CA THR A 393 26.89 -14.14 20.98
C THR A 393 25.54 -13.47 21.27
N ARG A 394 25.53 -12.40 22.08
CA ARG A 394 24.31 -11.56 22.28
C ARG A 394 23.74 -11.03 20.97
N GLY A 395 24.60 -10.71 20.00
CA GLY A 395 24.17 -10.29 18.65
C GLY A 395 23.51 -11.43 17.86
N GLY A 396 24.01 -12.65 18.02
CA GLY A 396 23.39 -13.85 17.46
C GLY A 396 22.02 -14.14 18.07
N LEU A 397 21.90 -14.07 19.41
CA LEU A 397 20.62 -14.22 20.09
C LEU A 397 19.62 -13.14 19.66
N GLY A 398 20.06 -11.88 19.59
CA GLY A 398 19.23 -10.78 19.10
C GLY A 398 18.73 -11.02 17.68
N LEU A 399 19.57 -11.55 16.78
CA LEU A 399 19.13 -11.91 15.42
C LEU A 399 18.09 -13.03 15.44
N LEU A 400 18.23 -14.07 16.27
CA LEU A 400 17.23 -15.14 16.39
C LEU A 400 15.88 -14.61 16.88
N VAL A 401 15.88 -13.73 17.89
CA VAL A 401 14.66 -13.10 18.44
C VAL A 401 13.98 -12.24 17.38
N ILE A 402 14.75 -11.41 16.66
CA ILE A 402 14.21 -10.59 15.56
C ILE A 402 13.63 -11.48 14.45
N THR A 403 14.34 -12.54 14.06
CA THR A 403 13.83 -13.48 13.06
C THR A 403 12.54 -14.13 13.51
N LEU A 404 12.45 -14.59 14.76
CA LEU A 404 11.24 -15.19 15.32
C LEU A 404 10.07 -14.20 15.29
N ALA A 405 10.28 -12.97 15.74
CA ALA A 405 9.26 -11.92 15.69
C ALA A 405 8.80 -11.65 14.25
N CYS A 406 9.72 -11.51 13.29
CA CYS A 406 9.40 -11.31 11.88
C CYS A 406 8.63 -12.50 11.27
N VAL A 407 8.96 -13.73 11.65
CA VAL A 407 8.25 -14.93 11.21
C VAL A 407 6.83 -14.96 11.79
N ILE A 408 6.66 -14.67 13.08
CA ILE A 408 5.33 -14.59 13.72
C ILE A 408 4.47 -13.52 13.02
N LEU A 409 5.04 -12.33 12.78
CA LEU A 409 4.34 -11.27 12.05
C LEU A 409 3.98 -11.69 10.62
N THR A 410 4.85 -12.42 9.93
CA THR A 410 4.57 -12.93 8.57
C THR A 410 3.46 -13.99 8.58
N ILE A 411 3.41 -14.85 9.61
CA ILE A 411 2.33 -15.83 9.78
C ILE A 411 1.01 -15.13 10.09
N SER A 412 1.01 -14.14 11.00
CA SER A 412 -0.15 -13.31 11.33
C SER A 412 -0.68 -12.54 10.11
N ALA A 413 0.21 -11.95 9.31
CA ALA A 413 -0.14 -11.31 8.05
C ALA A 413 -0.79 -12.29 7.06
N GLY A 414 -0.20 -13.47 6.89
CA GLY A 414 -0.77 -14.54 6.06
C GLY A 414 -2.16 -15.00 6.53
N LYS A 415 -2.35 -15.17 7.85
CA LYS A 415 -3.64 -15.49 8.45
C LYS A 415 -4.67 -14.37 8.20
N SER A 416 -4.27 -13.11 8.36
CA SER A 416 -5.15 -11.96 8.10
C SER A 416 -5.61 -11.93 6.64
N ARG A 417 -4.72 -12.24 5.68
CA ARG A 417 -5.11 -12.33 4.26
C ARG A 417 -6.04 -13.50 3.98
N TRP A 418 -5.74 -14.66 4.56
CA TRP A 418 -6.59 -15.83 4.45
C TRP A 418 -8.00 -15.53 4.95
N ASP A 419 -8.10 -14.92 6.13
CA ASP A 419 -9.38 -14.54 6.73
C ASP A 419 -10.13 -13.52 5.88
N LEU A 420 -9.45 -12.53 5.29
CA LEU A 420 -10.06 -11.58 4.36
C LEU A 420 -10.61 -12.24 3.10
N GLN A 421 -9.88 -13.21 2.55
CA GLN A 421 -10.34 -13.97 1.40
C GLN A 421 -11.54 -14.86 1.76
N GLN A 422 -11.50 -15.52 2.91
CA GLN A 422 -12.62 -16.34 3.38
C GLN A 422 -13.84 -15.49 3.71
N SER A 423 -13.69 -14.36 4.39
CA SER A 423 -14.81 -13.46 4.70
C SER A 423 -15.49 -12.97 3.43
N SER A 424 -14.71 -12.61 2.40
CA SER A 424 -15.25 -12.16 1.12
C SER A 424 -16.05 -13.27 0.42
N HIS A 425 -15.51 -14.48 0.39
CA HIS A 425 -16.19 -15.66 -0.19
C HIS A 425 -17.49 -16.00 0.54
N TRP A 426 -17.50 -15.98 1.87
CA TRP A 426 -18.71 -16.25 2.65
C TRP A 426 -19.73 -15.12 2.57
N MET A 427 -19.28 -13.86 2.52
CA MET A 427 -20.15 -12.70 2.30
C MET A 427 -20.87 -12.77 0.96
N GLU A 428 -20.18 -13.15 -0.12
CA GLU A 428 -20.78 -13.27 -1.44
C GLU A 428 -21.90 -14.33 -1.45
N LYS A 429 -21.68 -15.46 -0.76
CA LYS A 429 -22.71 -16.49 -0.56
C LYS A 429 -23.86 -16.06 0.35
N ALA A 430 -23.59 -15.17 1.30
CA ALA A 430 -24.56 -14.66 2.27
C ALA A 430 -25.27 -13.38 1.81
N ALA A 431 -24.97 -12.88 0.61
CA ALA A 431 -25.50 -11.61 0.14
C ALA A 431 -27.01 -11.71 -0.14
N VAL A 432 -27.79 -10.95 0.62
CA VAL A 432 -29.25 -10.83 0.47
C VAL A 432 -29.70 -9.37 0.56
N ASN A 433 -30.88 -9.05 0.03
CA ASN A 433 -31.45 -7.74 0.30
C ASN A 433 -31.84 -7.67 1.80
N LEU A 434 -31.29 -6.71 2.53
CA LEU A 434 -31.60 -6.52 3.95
C LEU A 434 -33.07 -6.27 4.24
N ASP A 435 -33.84 -5.80 3.26
CA ASP A 435 -35.30 -5.67 3.38
C ASP A 435 -35.95 -7.02 3.70
N GLN A 436 -35.39 -8.13 3.20
CA GLN A 436 -35.85 -9.49 3.51
C GLN A 436 -35.63 -9.84 5.00
N VAL A 437 -34.59 -9.27 5.61
CA VAL A 437 -34.25 -9.48 7.02
C VAL A 437 -35.02 -8.52 7.91
N LEU A 438 -35.11 -7.25 7.56
CA LEU A 438 -35.58 -6.18 8.45
C LEU A 438 -37.08 -5.89 8.32
N LEU A 439 -37.70 -6.13 7.17
CA LEU A 439 -39.12 -5.84 6.98
C LEU A 439 -40.01 -7.05 7.30
N PRO A 440 -41.19 -6.83 7.92
CA PRO A 440 -42.16 -7.91 8.15
C PRO A 440 -42.77 -8.40 6.83
N GLY A 441 -43.20 -9.68 6.81
CA GLY A 441 -43.95 -10.27 5.69
C GLY A 441 -43.11 -10.73 4.49
N LYS A 442 -41.78 -10.69 4.58
CA LYS A 442 -40.86 -11.24 3.57
C LYS A 442 -40.57 -12.73 3.84
N PRO A 443 -40.24 -13.53 2.81
CA PRO A 443 -39.87 -14.93 3.00
C PRO A 443 -38.61 -15.03 3.87
N PRO A 444 -38.53 -16.01 4.78
CA PRO A 444 -37.36 -16.17 5.65
C PRO A 444 -36.09 -16.39 4.83
N VAL A 445 -34.97 -15.93 5.36
CA VAL A 445 -33.66 -16.15 4.73
C VAL A 445 -33.36 -17.66 4.73
N PRO A 446 -32.89 -18.24 3.62
CA PRO A 446 -32.54 -19.66 3.56
C PRO A 446 -31.50 -20.03 4.63
N GLN A 447 -31.64 -21.21 5.23
CA GLN A 447 -30.76 -21.66 6.31
C GLN A 447 -29.28 -21.74 5.87
N GLU A 448 -29.02 -22.09 4.61
CA GLU A 448 -27.67 -22.08 4.03
C GLU A 448 -27.04 -20.68 4.04
N THR A 449 -27.82 -19.65 3.71
CA THR A 449 -27.39 -18.25 3.75
C THR A 449 -27.11 -17.78 5.17
N VAL A 450 -27.94 -18.20 6.14
CA VAL A 450 -27.73 -17.90 7.56
C VAL A 450 -26.40 -18.50 8.06
N VAL A 451 -26.12 -19.77 7.73
CA VAL A 451 -24.85 -20.43 8.09
C VAL A 451 -23.67 -19.75 7.39
N ALA A 452 -23.82 -19.36 6.12
CA ALA A 452 -22.79 -18.60 5.41
C ALA A 452 -22.51 -17.24 6.09
N ALA A 453 -23.54 -16.54 6.55
CA ALA A 453 -23.41 -15.29 7.29
C ALA A 453 -22.71 -15.49 8.64
N GLN A 454 -23.03 -16.55 9.39
CA GLN A 454 -22.35 -16.89 10.64
C GLN A 454 -20.86 -17.15 10.43
N ASN A 455 -20.50 -17.90 9.38
CA ASN A 455 -19.10 -18.12 9.01
C ASN A 455 -18.41 -16.80 8.63
N ALA A 456 -19.08 -15.93 7.87
CA ALA A 456 -18.56 -14.62 7.51
C ALA A 456 -18.28 -13.75 8.75
N VAL A 457 -19.19 -13.71 9.74
CA VAL A 457 -18.99 -12.98 11.00
C VAL A 457 -17.72 -13.45 11.70
N GLY A 458 -17.49 -14.76 11.81
CA GLY A 458 -16.28 -15.30 12.45
C GLY A 458 -14.98 -14.84 11.79
N PHE A 459 -14.93 -14.86 10.44
CA PHE A 459 -13.76 -14.38 9.69
C PHE A 459 -13.62 -12.85 9.65
N LEU A 460 -14.72 -12.10 9.79
CA LEU A 460 -14.67 -10.64 9.91
C LEU A 460 -14.20 -10.22 11.31
N GLN A 461 -14.65 -10.90 12.36
CA GLN A 461 -14.21 -10.64 13.74
C GLN A 461 -12.70 -10.90 13.91
N SER A 462 -12.15 -11.90 13.23
CA SER A 462 -10.71 -12.15 13.28
C SER A 462 -9.87 -11.04 12.64
N GLN A 463 -10.48 -10.17 11.82
CA GLN A 463 -9.84 -9.00 11.23
C GLN A 463 -9.84 -7.76 12.13
N LEU A 464 -10.53 -7.81 13.26
CA LEU A 464 -10.42 -6.76 14.28
C LEU A 464 -9.01 -6.77 14.90
N SER A 465 -8.61 -5.64 15.46
CA SER A 465 -7.37 -5.54 16.21
C SER A 465 -7.39 -6.47 17.42
N ILE A 466 -6.21 -6.82 17.90
CA ILE A 466 -6.04 -7.63 19.13
C ILE A 466 -6.79 -6.99 20.31
N ASN A 467 -6.82 -5.65 20.39
CA ASN A 467 -7.52 -4.93 21.47
C ASN A 467 -9.05 -5.06 21.38
N ARG A 468 -9.59 -5.30 20.18
CA ARG A 468 -11.02 -5.49 19.91
C ARG A 468 -11.40 -6.97 19.75
N GLY A 469 -10.53 -7.88 20.19
CA GLY A 469 -10.79 -9.33 20.23
C GLY A 469 -10.47 -10.09 18.93
N GLY A 470 -9.84 -9.45 17.94
CA GLY A 470 -9.40 -10.10 16.71
C GLY A 470 -7.92 -10.46 16.69
N TRP A 471 -7.40 -10.75 15.49
CA TRP A 471 -6.01 -11.19 15.26
C TRP A 471 -5.24 -10.25 14.34
N ALA A 472 -5.86 -9.15 13.88
CA ALA A 472 -5.19 -8.20 13.02
C ALA A 472 -4.20 -7.34 13.81
N LEU A 473 -3.04 -7.10 13.19
CA LEU A 473 -1.99 -6.26 13.75
C LEU A 473 -2.37 -4.77 13.69
N PHE A 474 -3.07 -4.38 12.64
CA PHE A 474 -3.63 -3.04 12.42
C PHE A 474 -5.02 -3.20 11.79
N GLU A 475 -5.97 -2.38 12.22
CA GLU A 475 -7.27 -2.29 11.56
C GLU A 475 -7.13 -1.47 10.28
N PRO A 476 -7.72 -1.91 9.16
CA PRO A 476 -7.64 -1.14 7.94
C PRO A 476 -8.46 0.15 8.08
N GLU A 477 -7.77 1.28 8.28
CA GLU A 477 -8.38 2.61 8.27
C GLU A 477 -9.24 2.80 7.00
N GLY A 478 -10.51 3.18 7.18
CA GLY A 478 -11.45 3.42 6.08
C GLY A 478 -12.15 2.17 5.53
N THR A 479 -11.84 0.96 6.02
CA THR A 479 -12.70 -0.19 5.75
C THR A 479 -13.90 -0.15 6.67
N ARG A 480 -15.10 -0.20 6.10
CA ARG A 480 -16.38 -0.28 6.82
C ARG A 480 -16.57 -1.68 7.40
N LEU A 481 -15.60 -2.15 8.19
CA LEU A 481 -15.56 -3.50 8.75
C LEU A 481 -16.74 -3.71 9.71
N GLU A 482 -17.05 -2.70 10.51
CA GLU A 482 -18.19 -2.66 11.41
C GLU A 482 -19.52 -2.67 10.65
N GLU A 483 -19.64 -1.95 9.53
CA GLU A 483 -20.84 -2.03 8.68
C GLU A 483 -21.04 -3.44 8.13
N ARG A 484 -19.95 -4.09 7.67
CA ARG A 484 -19.97 -5.47 7.17
C ARG A 484 -20.31 -6.47 8.27
N LEU A 485 -19.75 -6.30 9.46
CA LEU A 485 -20.07 -7.10 10.65
C LEU A 485 -21.54 -6.95 11.00
N GLY A 486 -22.06 -5.72 11.05
CA GLY A 486 -23.47 -5.47 11.34
C GLY A 486 -24.41 -6.06 10.29
N TYR A 487 -24.07 -5.94 9.00
CA TYR A 487 -24.81 -6.57 7.90
C TYR A 487 -24.83 -8.10 8.04
N MET A 488 -23.68 -8.74 8.25
CA MET A 488 -23.60 -10.20 8.37
C MET A 488 -24.27 -10.71 9.65
N SER A 489 -24.17 -9.97 10.76
CA SER A 489 -24.91 -10.26 11.99
C SER A 489 -26.42 -10.15 11.81
N ALA A 490 -26.90 -9.19 11.02
CA ALA A 490 -28.33 -9.09 10.72
C ALA A 490 -28.80 -10.30 9.89
N VAL A 491 -28.06 -10.66 8.84
CA VAL A 491 -28.37 -11.82 7.98
C VAL A 491 -28.28 -13.15 8.75
N SER A 492 -27.37 -13.26 9.72
CA SER A 492 -27.25 -14.45 10.57
C SER A 492 -28.36 -14.59 11.61
N GLY A 493 -29.18 -13.54 11.80
CA GLY A 493 -30.25 -13.50 12.79
C GLY A 493 -29.85 -12.90 14.14
N ASP A 494 -28.58 -12.54 14.35
CA ASP A 494 -28.09 -11.85 15.55
C ASP A 494 -28.33 -10.33 15.45
N LEU A 495 -29.61 -9.96 15.55
CA LEU A 495 -30.06 -8.58 15.49
C LEU A 495 -29.44 -7.69 16.59
N PRO A 496 -29.26 -8.15 17.86
CA PRO A 496 -28.57 -7.37 18.89
C PRO A 496 -27.12 -7.04 18.51
N ALA A 497 -26.34 -8.00 18.00
CA ALA A 497 -24.98 -7.73 17.54
C ALA A 497 -24.97 -6.76 16.35
N ALA A 498 -25.90 -6.90 15.40
CA ALA A 498 -26.02 -6.00 14.26
C ALA A 498 -26.20 -4.55 14.70
N ARG A 499 -27.06 -4.32 15.69
CA ARG A 499 -27.29 -3.00 16.28
C ARG A 499 -26.04 -2.42 16.93
N LEU A 500 -25.33 -3.22 17.72
CA LEU A 500 -24.10 -2.79 18.39
C LEU A 500 -23.05 -2.31 17.38
N TRP A 501 -22.82 -3.07 16.31
CA TRP A 501 -21.85 -2.69 15.28
C TRP A 501 -22.26 -1.43 14.53
N TRP A 502 -23.51 -1.33 14.08
CA TRP A 502 -23.99 -0.17 13.34
C TRP A 502 -24.05 1.11 14.18
N SER A 503 -24.45 1.02 15.46
CA SER A 503 -24.44 2.17 16.38
C SER A 503 -23.01 2.67 16.64
N SER A 504 -22.06 1.76 16.93
CA SER A 504 -20.64 2.10 17.08
C SER A 504 -20.09 2.81 15.84
N THR A 505 -20.47 2.37 14.64
CA THR A 505 -20.03 2.98 13.38
C THR A 505 -20.53 4.43 13.24
N LEU A 506 -21.78 4.70 13.62
CA LEU A 506 -22.36 6.03 13.58
C LEU A 506 -21.78 6.96 14.65
N ASP A 507 -21.36 6.42 15.78
CA ASP A 507 -20.76 7.21 16.85
C ASP A 507 -19.36 7.72 16.51
N GLU A 508 -18.59 6.94 15.76
CA GLU A 508 -17.24 7.30 15.29
C GLU A 508 -17.25 8.21 14.05
N SER A 509 -18.33 8.18 13.25
CA SER A 509 -18.40 8.88 11.97
C SER A 509 -18.94 10.32 12.11
N SER A 510 -18.23 11.29 11.53
CA SER A 510 -18.72 12.69 11.46
C SER A 510 -19.85 12.88 10.44
N VAL A 511 -19.87 12.09 9.36
CA VAL A 511 -20.93 12.07 8.35
C VAL A 511 -21.42 10.63 8.19
N PRO A 512 -22.66 10.32 8.57
CA PRO A 512 -23.17 8.95 8.52
C PRO A 512 -23.52 8.52 7.09
N SER A 513 -23.27 7.24 6.78
CA SER A 513 -23.71 6.61 5.53
C SER A 513 -25.25 6.58 5.45
N HIS A 514 -25.82 7.04 4.33
CA HIS A 514 -27.28 7.09 4.17
C HIS A 514 -27.95 5.72 4.27
N ASP A 515 -27.33 4.68 3.70
CA ASP A 515 -27.82 3.31 3.82
C ASP A 515 -27.79 2.84 5.28
N LEU A 516 -26.69 3.10 6.00
CA LEU A 516 -26.54 2.70 7.40
C LEU A 516 -27.62 3.31 8.30
N LEU A 517 -27.92 4.61 8.13
CA LEU A 517 -29.02 5.27 8.86
C LEU A 517 -30.37 4.60 8.59
N LEU A 518 -30.65 4.31 7.32
CA LEU A 518 -31.89 3.64 6.93
C LEU A 518 -31.99 2.25 7.59
N ARG A 519 -30.93 1.43 7.50
CA ARG A 519 -30.90 0.06 8.03
C ARG A 519 -31.01 0.02 9.55
N LEU A 520 -30.31 0.90 10.25
CA LEU A 520 -30.39 0.97 11.71
C LEU A 520 -31.78 1.39 12.18
N GLY A 521 -32.41 2.37 11.54
CA GLY A 521 -33.78 2.76 11.86
C GLY A 521 -34.79 1.63 11.65
N GLN A 522 -34.70 0.92 10.53
CA GLN A 522 -35.51 -0.29 10.27
C GLN A 522 -35.30 -1.37 11.34
N LEU A 523 -34.06 -1.56 11.79
CA LEU A 523 -33.72 -2.52 12.85
C LEU A 523 -34.32 -2.11 14.20
N ILE A 524 -34.24 -0.83 14.57
CA ILE A 524 -34.83 -0.30 15.82
C ILE A 524 -36.34 -0.49 15.81
N GLU A 525 -37.02 -0.15 14.71
CA GLU A 525 -38.46 -0.38 14.55
C GLU A 525 -38.82 -1.86 14.76
N LYS A 526 -38.00 -2.77 14.22
CA LYS A 526 -38.23 -4.21 14.32
C LYS A 526 -38.01 -4.75 15.74
N GLN A 527 -37.00 -4.28 16.46
CA GLN A 527 -36.64 -4.82 17.79
C GLN A 527 -37.45 -4.21 18.93
N GLU A 528 -37.69 -2.90 18.89
CA GLU A 528 -38.26 -2.14 20.01
C GLU A 528 -39.59 -1.46 19.68
N GLY A 529 -39.97 -1.44 18.40
CA GLY A 529 -41.24 -0.89 17.94
C GLY A 529 -41.18 0.59 17.56
N PRO A 530 -42.37 1.15 17.22
CA PRO A 530 -42.48 2.46 16.60
C PRO A 530 -42.13 3.64 17.54
N ARG A 531 -42.26 3.46 18.86
CA ARG A 531 -41.94 4.50 19.84
C ARG A 531 -40.44 4.75 19.91
N SER A 532 -39.65 3.69 20.08
CA SER A 532 -38.19 3.79 20.07
C SER A 532 -37.65 4.34 18.75
N LEU A 533 -38.24 3.95 17.61
CA LEU A 533 -37.88 4.56 16.33
C LEU A 533 -38.14 6.07 16.32
N SER A 534 -39.28 6.52 16.84
CA SER A 534 -39.58 7.96 16.92
C SER A 534 -38.56 8.72 17.79
N GLU A 535 -38.20 8.17 18.96
CA GLU A 535 -37.22 8.78 19.87
C GLU A 535 -35.81 8.81 19.23
N TRP A 536 -35.41 7.73 18.56
CA TRP A 536 -34.16 7.67 17.81
C TRP A 536 -34.14 8.65 16.62
N LEU A 537 -35.26 8.83 15.92
CA LEU A 537 -35.34 9.77 14.80
C LEU A 537 -35.15 11.22 15.27
N GLU A 538 -35.80 11.63 16.36
CA GLU A 538 -35.66 12.99 16.91
C GLU A 538 -34.19 13.25 17.34
N THR A 539 -33.60 12.33 18.11
CA THR A 539 -32.18 12.44 18.50
C THR A 539 -31.21 12.44 17.31
N SER A 540 -31.50 11.64 16.27
CA SER A 540 -30.71 11.61 15.03
C SER A 540 -30.85 12.89 14.21
N ARG A 541 -32.04 13.49 14.17
CA ARG A 541 -32.30 14.78 13.51
C ARG A 541 -31.52 15.89 14.19
N ASP A 542 -31.51 15.91 15.53
CA ASP A 542 -30.80 16.94 16.28
C ASP A 542 -29.27 16.82 16.10
N ARG A 543 -28.76 15.60 15.90
CA ARG A 543 -27.33 15.34 15.67
C ARG A 543 -26.87 15.62 14.24
N TRP A 544 -27.63 15.20 13.22
CA TRP A 544 -27.18 15.20 11.82
C TRP A 544 -28.05 16.02 10.86
N GLY A 545 -29.11 16.66 11.37
CA GLY A 545 -30.09 17.41 10.58
C GLY A 545 -31.06 16.52 9.80
N LEU A 546 -31.78 17.14 8.86
CA LEU A 546 -32.78 16.48 8.01
C LEU A 546 -32.11 15.71 6.86
N GLN A 547 -31.49 14.57 7.19
CA GLN A 547 -30.95 13.65 6.19
C GLN A 547 -32.08 12.90 5.46
N PRO A 548 -31.99 12.66 4.13
CA PRO A 548 -33.04 11.99 3.36
C PRO A 548 -33.51 10.63 3.93
N PRO A 549 -32.62 9.76 4.46
CA PRO A 549 -33.04 8.50 5.10
C PRO A 549 -33.90 8.70 6.35
N LEU A 550 -33.58 9.71 7.17
CA LEU A 550 -34.33 10.00 8.40
C LEU A 550 -35.74 10.52 8.06
N VAL A 551 -35.85 11.40 7.06
CA VAL A 551 -37.14 11.89 6.55
C VAL A 551 -37.96 10.73 6.00
N THR A 552 -37.32 9.80 5.25
CA THR A 552 -37.98 8.61 4.70
C THR A 552 -38.53 7.71 5.81
N LEU A 553 -37.71 7.38 6.81
CA LEU A 553 -38.12 6.58 7.97
C LEU A 553 -39.25 7.25 8.75
N ARG A 554 -39.16 8.56 8.99
CA ARG A 554 -40.19 9.31 9.70
C ARG A 554 -41.50 9.34 8.93
N GLY A 555 -41.45 9.56 7.62
CA GLY A 555 -42.63 9.52 6.74
C GLY A 555 -43.31 8.15 6.76
N LEU A 556 -42.55 7.07 6.59
CA LEU A 556 -43.07 5.70 6.64
C LEU A 556 -43.69 5.38 8.01
N LEU A 557 -43.04 5.79 9.10
CA LEU A 557 -43.56 5.61 10.46
C LEU A 557 -44.88 6.36 10.65
N GLY A 558 -44.93 7.65 10.25
CA GLY A 558 -46.13 8.47 10.35
C GLY A 558 -47.30 7.91 9.54
N GLN A 559 -47.03 7.45 8.31
CA GLN A 559 -48.04 6.81 7.46
C GLN A 559 -48.59 5.52 8.09
N LYS A 560 -47.72 4.64 8.62
CA LYS A 560 -48.14 3.41 9.31
C LYS A 560 -49.01 3.73 10.54
N GLN A 561 -48.59 4.67 11.38
CA GLN A 561 -49.32 5.07 12.58
C GLN A 561 -50.68 5.72 12.26
N ALA A 562 -50.72 6.59 11.25
CA ALA A 562 -51.96 7.20 10.78
C ALA A 562 -52.93 6.15 10.23
N THR A 563 -52.43 5.22 9.40
CA THR A 563 -53.26 4.14 8.84
C THR A 563 -53.81 3.23 9.93
N ALA A 564 -53.00 2.86 10.93
CA ALA A 564 -53.46 2.06 12.07
C ALA A 564 -54.52 2.79 12.90
N SER A 565 -54.35 4.11 13.09
CA SER A 565 -55.33 4.94 13.81
C SER A 565 -56.66 5.05 13.06
N VAL A 566 -56.62 5.21 11.73
CA VAL A 566 -57.82 5.16 10.87
C VAL A 566 -58.53 3.80 10.98
N GLN A 567 -57.78 2.70 10.92
CA GLN A 567 -58.34 1.35 11.08
C GLN A 567 -58.99 1.14 12.45
N SER A 568 -58.50 1.81 13.49
CA SER A 568 -59.11 1.80 14.83
C SER A 568 -60.28 2.77 15.00
N GLY A 569 -60.65 3.52 13.96
CA GLY A 569 -61.72 4.53 13.98
C GLY A 569 -61.33 5.86 14.65
N ASN A 570 -60.06 6.06 14.98
CA ASN A 570 -59.57 7.28 15.63
C ASN A 570 -58.91 8.23 14.61
N TYR A 571 -59.74 8.99 13.90
CA TYR A 571 -59.30 9.92 12.85
C TYR A 571 -58.49 11.10 13.40
N PHE A 572 -58.78 11.57 14.62
CA PHE A 572 -58.00 12.65 15.25
C PHE A 572 -56.57 12.20 15.58
N ALA A 573 -56.40 10.99 16.12
CA ALA A 573 -55.06 10.43 16.33
C ALA A 573 -54.30 10.28 15.01
N ALA A 574 -54.98 9.86 13.93
CA ALA A 574 -54.38 9.78 12.60
C ALA A 574 -53.91 11.16 12.09
N ALA A 575 -54.75 12.19 12.23
CA ALA A 575 -54.39 13.57 11.90
C ALA A 575 -53.16 14.05 12.67
N ARG A 576 -53.09 13.75 13.98
CA ARG A 576 -51.94 14.09 14.84
C ARG A 576 -50.64 13.42 14.40
N HIS A 577 -50.70 12.16 13.94
CA HIS A 577 -49.53 11.46 13.41
C HIS A 577 -49.00 12.11 12.12
N LEU A 578 -49.88 12.63 11.27
CA LEU A 578 -49.50 13.36 10.05
C LEU A 578 -49.00 14.78 10.35
N GLU A 579 -49.60 15.50 11.31
CA GLU A 579 -49.10 16.81 11.77
C GLU A 579 -47.66 16.73 12.26
N ALA A 580 -47.29 15.64 12.93
CA ALA A 580 -45.93 15.40 13.41
C ALA A 580 -44.88 15.20 12.29
N LEU A 581 -45.29 15.15 11.02
CA LEU A 581 -44.40 15.15 9.84
C LEU A 581 -44.08 16.56 9.33
N ILE A 582 -44.85 17.59 9.72
CA ILE A 582 -44.67 18.97 9.25
C ILE A 582 -43.24 19.50 9.51
N PRO A 583 -42.63 19.32 10.70
CA PRO A 583 -41.25 19.78 10.94
C PRO A 583 -40.18 19.06 10.10
N TRP A 584 -40.54 17.91 9.50
CA TRP A 584 -39.62 17.06 8.76
C TRP A 584 -39.67 17.27 7.25
N ILE A 585 -40.86 17.57 6.73
CA ILE A 585 -41.12 17.71 5.28
C ILE A 585 -41.28 19.19 4.89
N GLY A 586 -41.58 20.06 5.84
CA GLY A 586 -41.92 21.46 5.58
C GLY A 586 -43.30 21.60 4.95
N PHE A 587 -43.50 22.70 4.21
CA PHE A 587 -44.78 22.99 3.57
C PHE A 587 -45.07 22.01 2.42
N ASN A 588 -46.10 21.17 2.60
CA ASN A 588 -46.58 20.22 1.59
C ASN A 588 -48.11 20.24 1.51
N GLN A 589 -48.67 20.74 0.40
CA GLN A 589 -50.12 20.86 0.25
C GLN A 589 -50.86 19.52 0.31
N GLY A 590 -50.25 18.43 -0.20
CA GLY A 590 -50.84 17.10 -0.15
C GLY A 590 -51.02 16.61 1.28
N LEU A 591 -49.97 16.70 2.11
CA LEU A 591 -50.02 16.34 3.53
C LEU A 591 -51.06 17.17 4.29
N LEU A 592 -51.10 18.48 4.07
CA LEU A 592 -52.07 19.35 4.74
C LEU A 592 -53.51 19.03 4.33
N GLY A 593 -53.74 18.67 3.06
CA GLY A 593 -55.04 18.22 2.59
C GLY A 593 -55.46 16.84 3.13
N ASP A 594 -54.50 15.94 3.38
CA ASP A 594 -54.77 14.66 4.04
C ASP A 594 -55.19 14.87 5.51
N ILE A 595 -54.54 15.81 6.20
CA ILE A 595 -54.90 16.14 7.58
C ILE A 595 -56.32 16.72 7.66
N ASP A 596 -56.69 17.65 6.77
CA ASP A 596 -58.05 18.21 6.74
C ASP A 596 -59.12 17.11 6.58
N ARG A 597 -58.90 16.18 5.63
CA ARG A 597 -59.83 15.08 5.39
C ARG A 597 -60.01 14.19 6.62
N LEU A 598 -58.95 13.96 7.40
CA LEU A 598 -59.02 13.21 8.64
C LEU A 598 -59.74 14.00 9.74
N LEU A 599 -59.52 15.31 9.84
CA LEU A 599 -60.22 16.18 10.79
C LEU A 599 -61.70 16.33 10.45
N ASP A 600 -62.09 16.29 9.17
CA ASP A 600 -63.50 16.28 8.73
C ASP A 600 -64.21 14.99 9.13
N SER A 601 -63.46 13.90 9.28
CA SER A 601 -63.98 12.59 9.68
C SER A 601 -63.94 12.36 11.19
N ALA A 602 -63.31 13.25 11.96
CA ALA A 602 -63.20 13.16 13.41
C ALA A 602 -64.42 13.78 14.11
N PRO A 603 -64.84 13.27 15.30
CA PRO A 603 -65.88 13.90 16.09
C PRO A 603 -65.47 15.32 16.50
N ASP A 604 -66.42 16.26 16.51
CA ASP A 604 -66.16 17.63 16.93
C ASP A 604 -65.69 17.66 18.40
N SER A 605 -64.47 18.14 18.60
CA SER A 605 -63.87 18.37 19.91
C SER A 605 -63.07 19.68 19.90
N GLU A 606 -62.81 20.23 21.09
CA GLU A 606 -61.96 21.41 21.24
C GLU A 606 -60.56 21.19 20.64
N GLU A 607 -60.04 19.97 20.75
CA GLU A 607 -58.74 19.57 20.22
C GLU A 607 -58.70 19.57 18.69
N VAL A 608 -59.78 19.14 18.03
CA VAL A 608 -59.94 19.18 16.57
C VAL A 608 -60.00 20.62 16.07
N PHE A 609 -60.75 21.49 16.78
CA PHE A 609 -60.84 22.91 16.43
C PHE A 609 -59.48 23.61 16.54
N GLU A 610 -58.75 23.37 17.64
CA GLU A 610 -57.43 23.96 17.85
C GLU A 610 -56.41 23.48 16.80
N MET A 611 -56.46 22.20 16.42
CA MET A 611 -55.59 21.67 15.38
C MET A 611 -55.89 22.29 13.99
N ARG A 612 -57.17 22.47 13.64
CA ARG A 612 -57.55 23.19 12.41
C ARG A 612 -57.00 24.62 12.41
N ARG A 613 -57.11 25.32 13.54
CA ARG A 613 -56.57 26.67 13.72
C ARG A 613 -55.07 26.68 13.43
N ARG A 614 -54.28 25.82 14.09
CA ARG A 614 -52.82 25.71 13.84
C ARG A 614 -52.47 25.45 12.37
N ILE A 615 -53.20 24.55 11.70
CA ILE A 615 -52.93 24.20 10.29
C ILE A 615 -53.27 25.34 9.34
N SER A 616 -54.38 26.05 9.58
CA SER A 616 -54.75 27.24 8.80
C SER A 616 -53.74 28.39 8.96
N GLU A 617 -53.23 28.62 10.17
CA GLU A 617 -52.16 29.58 10.45
C GLU A 617 -50.86 29.19 9.74
N PHE A 618 -50.50 27.90 9.77
CA PHE A 618 -49.34 27.38 9.04
C PHE A 618 -49.47 27.56 7.51
N ARG A 619 -50.68 27.41 6.95
CA ARG A 619 -50.94 27.72 5.52
C ARG A 619 -50.81 29.20 5.21
N ALA A 620 -51.36 30.06 6.06
CA ALA A 620 -51.36 31.51 5.85
C ALA A 620 -49.94 32.10 5.86
N THR A 621 -49.03 31.48 6.63
CA THR A 621 -47.62 31.87 6.71
C THR A 621 -46.74 31.24 5.63
N GLY A 622 -47.31 30.42 4.72
CA GLY A 622 -46.53 29.73 3.68
C GLY A 622 -45.48 28.74 4.23
N GLY A 623 -45.62 28.33 5.50
CA GLY A 623 -44.63 27.52 6.22
C GLY A 623 -43.64 28.31 7.08
N ASP A 624 -43.64 29.65 7.01
CA ASP A 624 -42.79 30.53 7.83
C ASP A 624 -43.45 30.84 9.19
N SER A 625 -43.67 29.83 10.03
CA SER A 625 -44.14 30.04 11.40
C SER A 625 -42.96 30.17 12.37
N PRO A 626 -42.97 31.15 13.31
CA PRO A 626 -41.88 31.37 14.27
C PRO A 626 -41.60 30.18 15.20
N ALA A 627 -42.50 29.18 15.27
CA ALA A 627 -42.31 27.95 16.03
C ALA A 627 -41.38 26.92 15.35
N VAL A 628 -41.11 27.04 14.04
CA VAL A 628 -40.28 26.08 13.28
C VAL A 628 -38.82 26.57 13.15
N ASN A 629 -38.57 27.86 13.37
CA ASN A 629 -37.26 28.50 13.17
C ASN A 629 -36.30 28.45 14.38
N SER A 630 -36.60 27.66 15.42
CA SER A 630 -35.69 27.49 16.57
C SER A 630 -34.66 26.36 16.42
N VAL A 631 -34.58 25.70 15.25
CA VAL A 631 -33.51 24.73 14.96
C VAL A 631 -32.46 25.39 14.06
N PRO A 632 -31.23 25.64 14.55
CA PRO A 632 -30.21 26.31 13.75
C PRO A 632 -29.72 25.37 12.64
N GLY A 633 -29.90 25.74 11.37
CA GLY A 633 -29.10 25.17 10.28
C GLY A 633 -29.77 24.87 8.93
N VAL A 634 -31.10 25.01 8.77
CA VAL A 634 -31.73 24.68 7.48
C VAL A 634 -31.81 25.94 6.59
N ARG A 635 -30.79 26.14 5.75
CA ARG A 635 -30.96 26.93 4.52
C ARG A 635 -31.69 26.06 3.51
N GLN A 636 -32.86 26.52 3.08
CA GLN A 636 -33.64 25.94 1.99
C GLN A 636 -32.78 25.88 0.72
N ASN A 637 -32.67 24.68 0.15
CA ASN A 637 -32.30 24.40 -1.24
C ASN A 637 -33.07 23.17 -1.70
#